data_AF-A0A968LCN2-F1
#
_entry.id   AF-A0A968LCN2-F1
#
_cell.length_a   1.000
_cell.length_b   1.000
_cell.length_c   1.000
_cell.angle_alpha   90.00
_cell.angle_beta   90.00
_cell.angle_gamma   90.00
#
_symmetry.space_group_name_H-M   'P 1'
#
loop_
_entity.id
_entity.type
_entity.pdbx_description
1 polymer ?
#
loop_
_entity_poly.entity_id
_entity_poly.type
_entity_poly.pdbx_seq_one_letter_code
_entity_poly.pdbx_strand_id
1 'polypeptide(L)' 'MSLQLYGIPNCGTCKKAMQWLDSNGVEYEFVNTKEQPPTQEAIAAWVEALGSKPMRNTS' A
#
# COMPACT_ATOMS: atom_id res chain seq x y z
N MET A 1 2.91 10.16 -13.49
CA MET A 1 2.15 9.10 -12.81
C MET A 1 3.04 8.56 -11.71
N SER A 2 2.89 9.06 -10.49
CA SER A 2 3.67 8.62 -9.32
C SER A 2 3.05 7.35 -8.73
N LEU A 3 3.87 6.43 -8.25
CA LEU A 3 3.41 5.22 -7.58
C LEU A 3 2.96 5.57 -6.16
N GLN A 4 1.76 5.19 -5.73
CA GLN A 4 1.31 5.42 -4.35
C GLN A 4 1.49 4.14 -3.53
N LEU A 5 2.30 4.22 -2.47
CA LEU A 5 2.51 3.13 -1.53
C LEU A 5 1.63 3.34 -0.30
N TYR A 6 0.51 2.63 -0.24
CA TYR A 6 -0.38 2.62 0.92
C TYR A 6 0.15 1.66 1.99
N GLY A 7 0.41 2.16 3.19
CA GLY A 7 0.95 1.34 4.28
C GLY A 7 0.84 1.98 5.64
N ILE A 8 1.35 1.27 6.65
CA ILE A 8 1.43 1.76 8.04
C ILE A 8 2.92 1.90 8.39
N PRO A 9 3.36 3.00 9.01
CA PRO A 9 4.79 3.26 9.28
C PRO A 9 5.45 2.20 10.17
N ASN A 10 4.67 1.50 11.00
CA ASN A 10 5.17 0.44 11.89
C ASN A 10 5.07 -0.98 11.30
N CYS A 11 4.82 -1.12 9.99
CA CYS A 11 4.80 -2.40 9.31
C CYS A 11 6.19 -2.72 8.72
N GLY A 12 6.82 -3.80 9.18
CA GLY A 12 8.11 -4.26 8.65
C GLY A 12 8.07 -4.57 7.16
N THR A 13 6.95 -5.08 6.65
CA THR A 13 6.75 -5.38 5.23
C THR A 13 6.70 -4.10 4.39
N CYS A 14 6.02 -3.05 4.86
CA CYS A 14 5.99 -1.75 4.17
C CYS A 14 7.38 -1.12 4.07
N LYS A 15 8.20 -1.23 5.13
CA LYS A 15 9.59 -0.75 5.11
C LYS A 15 10.45 -1.47 4.08
N LYS A 16 10.29 -2.80 3.94
CA LYS A 16 10.98 -3.57 2.91
C LYS A 16 10.55 -3.17 1.50
N ALA A 17 9.26 -2.92 1.29
CA ALA A 17 8.74 -2.45 0.00
C ALA A 17 9.31 -1.07 -0.37
N MET A 18 9.35 -0.12 0.57
CA MET A 18 9.99 1.20 0.39
C MET A 18 11.45 1.05 0.00
N GLN A 19 12.24 0.30 0.77
CA GLN A 19 13.65 0.06 0.48
C GLN A 19 13.87 -0.55 -0.91
N TRP A 20 12.98 -1.45 -1.34
CA TRP A 20 13.06 -2.03 -2.68
C TRP A 20 12.79 -0.96 -3.75
N LEU A 21 11.76 -0.12 -3.58
CA LEU A 21 11.45 0.97 -4.51
C LEU A 21 12.58 2.00 -4.58
N ASP A 22 13.12 2.40 -3.43
CA ASP A 22 14.29 3.29 -3.34
C ASP A 22 15.50 2.68 -4.06
N SER A 23 15.77 1.38 -3.84
CA SER A 23 16.89 0.68 -4.49
C SER A 23 16.72 0.58 -6.02
N ASN A 24 15.48 0.56 -6.50
CA ASN A 24 15.18 0.54 -7.93
C ASN A 24 15.07 1.95 -8.53
N GLY A 25 15.22 3.01 -7.72
CA GLY A 25 15.07 4.40 -8.17
C GLY A 25 13.65 4.74 -8.62
N VAL A 26 12.64 4.05 -8.10
CA VAL A 26 11.24 4.30 -8.44
C VAL A 26 10.71 5.39 -7.53
N GLU A 27 10.22 6.49 -8.10
CA GLU A 27 9.54 7.52 -7.31
C GLU A 27 8.18 7.01 -6.82
N TYR A 28 7.98 7.05 -5.50
CA TYR A 28 6.73 6.67 -4.86
C TYR A 28 6.30 7.67 -3.79
N GLU A 29 5.00 7.76 -3.57
CA GLU A 29 4.36 8.55 -2.53
C GLU A 29 3.86 7.60 -1.45
N PHE A 30 4.47 7.68 -0.25
CA PHE A 30 4.02 6.89 0.88
C PHE A 30 2.77 7.50 1.53
N VAL A 31 1.66 6.78 1.49
CA VAL A 31 0.40 7.18 2.11
C VAL A 31 0.17 6.35 3.37
N ASN A 32 0.19 7.01 4.53
CA ASN A 32 -0.10 6.36 5.80
C ASN A 32 -1.60 6.08 5.93
N THR A 33 -2.00 4.82 5.78
CA THR A 33 -3.41 4.40 5.84
C THR A 33 -4.04 4.60 7.22
N LYS A 34 -3.23 4.80 8.27
CA LYS A 34 -3.71 5.11 9.62
C LYS A 34 -4.09 6.59 9.79
N GLU A 35 -3.40 7.49 9.10
CA GLU A 35 -3.66 8.94 9.15
C GLU A 35 -4.58 9.39 8.03
N GLN A 36 -4.42 8.81 6.84
CA GLN A 36 -5.26 9.01 5.66
C GLN A 36 -5.87 7.68 5.25
N PRO A 37 -7.02 7.31 5.83
CA PRO A 37 -7.72 6.11 5.41
C PRO A 37 -8.18 6.27 3.94
N PRO A 38 -7.96 5.26 3.08
CA PRO A 38 -8.47 5.28 1.72
C PRO A 38 -10.00 5.27 1.71
N THR A 39 -10.59 5.87 0.69
CA THR A 39 -12.05 5.89 0.53
C THR A 39 -12.58 4.49 0.25
N GLN A 40 -13.86 4.27 0.59
CA GLN A 40 -14.52 2.99 0.35
C GLN A 40 -14.49 2.59 -1.13
N GLU A 41 -14.61 3.56 -2.03
CA GLU A 41 -14.54 3.34 -3.49
C GLU A 41 -13.16 2.83 -3.93
N ALA A 42 -12.08 3.39 -3.38
CA ALA A 42 -10.72 2.93 -3.68
C ALA A 42 -10.50 1.49 -3.19
N ILE A 43 -10.96 1.19 -1.97
CA ILE A 43 -10.89 -0.17 -1.41
C ILE A 43 -11.69 -1.14 -2.29
N ALA A 44 -12.91 -0.78 -2.69
CA ALA A 44 -13.75 -1.61 -3.55
C ALA A 44 -13.04 -1.91 -4.89
N ALA A 45 -12.46 -0.90 -5.54
CA ALA A 45 -11.70 -1.07 -6.76
C ALA A 45 -10.50 -2.02 -6.58
N TRP A 46 -9.79 -1.96 -5.45
CA TRP A 46 -8.70 -2.88 -5.15
C TRP A 46 -9.19 -4.31 -4.89
N VAL A 47 -10.34 -4.48 -4.21
CA VAL A 47 -10.98 -5.80 -4.02
C VAL A 47 -11.36 -6.39 -5.37
N GLU A 48 -11.94 -5.60 -6.27
CA GLU A 48 -12.31 -6.07 -7.60
C GLU A 48 -11.10 -6.45 -8.44
N ALA A 49 -10.00 -5.69 -8.36
CA ALA A 49 -8.79 -5.94 -9.12
C ALA A 49 -7.95 -7.12 -8.62
N LEU A 50 -7.77 -7.26 -7.30
CA LEU A 50 -6.85 -8.24 -6.69
C LEU A 50 -7.58 -9.40 -5.99
N GLY A 51 -8.87 -9.24 -5.71
CA GLY A 51 -9.64 -10.14 -4.87
C GLY A 51 -9.50 -9.85 -3.38
N SER A 52 -10.42 -10.38 -2.58
CA SER A 52 -10.50 -10.13 -1.13
C SER A 52 -9.45 -10.86 -0.30
N LYS A 53 -8.89 -11.98 -0.79
CA LYS A 53 -7.86 -12.78 -0.10
C LYS A 53 -6.54 -12.02 0.12
N PRO A 54 -5.87 -11.46 -0.91
CA PRO A 54 -4.59 -10.80 -0.73
C PRO A 54 -4.67 -9.49 0.06
N MET A 55 -5.85 -8.88 0.17
CA MET A 55 -6.05 -7.64 0.92
C MET A 55 -6.30 -7.85 2.41
N ARG A 56 -6.53 -9.10 2.84
CA ARG A 56 -6.75 -9.44 4.25
C ARG A 56 -5.52 -10.12 4.81
N ASN A 57 -4.94 -9.53 5.86
CA ASN A 57 -4.01 -10.24 6.70
C ASN A 57 -4.80 -11.20 7.60
N THR A 58 -4.78 -12.50 7.29
CA THR A 58 -5.53 -13.54 8.02
C THR A 58 -4.65 -14.36 8.97
N SER A 59 -3.56 -13.80 9.49
CA SER A 59 -2.78 -14.45 10.55
C SER A 59 -3.64 -14.78 11.77
#